data_AF-E9H552-F1
#
_entry.id   AF-E9H552-F1
#
_cell.length_a   1.000
_cell.length_b   1.000
_cell.length_c   1.000
_cell.angle_alpha   90.00
_cell.angle_beta   90.00
_cell.angle_gamma   90.00
#
_symmetry.space_group_name_H-M   'P 1'
#
loop_
_entity.id
_entity.type
_entity.pdbx_description
1 polymer ?
#
loop_
_entity_poly.entity_id
_entity_poly.type
_entity_poly.pdbx_seq_one_letter_code
_entity_poly.pdbx_strand_id
1 'polypeptide(L)'
;MYVSNNRSLSCVKPILSVAADTETSRPTLIAASGNKEAIRPSQKSSRKFDYSSRLPMGWKETLASNDINWIAHSLFATKGVLVCKLKTWWFPPEIPGPQENKIPLVSDYFQRRLFLWMPRKMWASEFKCPYCPIVHSLTLKGLYNRVWSAIDLKNCYYLATEYLQCSSCKGTFLSYDYRFPGSTAHLLDVHWISEHLISVHVAMDVI
;
A
#
# COMPACT_ATOMS: atom_id res chain seq x y z
N MET A 1 -10.30 16.26 34.12
CA MET A 1 -10.79 15.02 33.49
C MET A 1 -11.43 15.39 32.16
N TYR A 2 -10.77 15.17 31.03
CA TYR A 2 -11.36 15.42 29.71
C TYR A 2 -11.36 14.11 28.92
N VAL A 3 -12.55 13.70 28.51
CA VAL A 3 -12.88 12.44 27.86
C VAL A 3 -12.34 12.46 26.43
N SER A 4 -11.24 11.73 26.19
CA SER A 4 -10.70 11.47 24.86
C SER A 4 -11.56 10.40 24.18
N ASN A 5 -12.41 10.81 23.25
CA ASN A 5 -13.24 9.91 22.47
C ASN A 5 -12.40 9.26 21.35
N ASN A 6 -11.59 8.26 21.70
CA ASN A 6 -10.83 7.44 20.75
C ASN A 6 -11.78 6.46 20.04
N ARG A 7 -12.39 6.89 18.94
CA ARG A 7 -12.99 5.95 17.98
C ARG A 7 -11.87 5.24 17.24
N SER A 8 -11.48 4.10 17.78
CA SER A 8 -10.74 3.05 17.07
C SER A 8 -11.54 2.67 15.83
N LEU A 9 -11.09 3.11 14.65
CA LEU A 9 -11.63 2.66 13.37
C LEU A 9 -11.04 1.28 13.10
N SER A 10 -11.70 0.26 13.68
CA SER A 10 -11.43 -1.14 13.42
C SER A 10 -11.66 -1.45 11.94
N CYS A 11 -10.65 -1.98 11.27
CA CYS A 11 -10.80 -2.60 9.96
C CYS A 11 -11.82 -3.73 10.03
N VAL A 12 -12.92 -3.59 9.30
CA VAL A 12 -13.88 -4.68 9.08
C VAL A 12 -13.29 -5.65 8.06
N LYS A 13 -13.16 -6.93 8.43
CA LYS A 13 -12.77 -8.02 7.53
C LYS A 13 -13.94 -8.34 6.59
N PRO A 14 -13.75 -8.51 5.28
CA PRO A 14 -14.80 -9.04 4.40
C PRO A 14 -15.04 -10.52 4.72
N ILE A 15 -16.30 -10.86 5.02
CA ILE A 15 -16.79 -12.23 5.12
C ILE A 15 -17.00 -12.75 3.69
N LEU A 16 -16.30 -13.82 3.32
CA LEU A 16 -16.53 -14.54 2.08
C LEU A 16 -17.66 -15.57 2.33
N SER A 17 -18.90 -15.27 1.92
CA SER A 17 -19.99 -16.24 1.92
C SER A 17 -19.95 -17.06 0.62
N VAL A 18 -19.57 -18.33 0.73
CA VAL A 18 -19.76 -19.35 -0.31
C VAL A 18 -21.14 -19.94 -0.10
N ALA A 19 -22.05 -19.72 -1.06
CA ALA A 19 -23.28 -20.49 -1.15
C ALA A 19 -22.95 -21.84 -1.80
N ALA A 20 -23.25 -22.92 -1.08
CA ALA A 20 -23.16 -24.29 -1.55
C ALA A 20 -24.58 -24.80 -1.75
N ASP A 21 -24.99 -25.01 -2.99
CA ASP A 21 -26.22 -25.74 -3.29
C ASP A 21 -25.86 -27.18 -3.65
N THR A 22 -26.43 -28.06 -2.85
CA THR A 22 -26.39 -29.52 -2.95
C THR A 22 -27.65 -29.94 -3.69
N GLU A 23 -27.54 -30.71 -4.78
CA GLU A 23 -28.55 -31.73 -5.03
C GLU A 23 -28.04 -32.90 -5.86
N THR A 24 -28.42 -34.08 -5.37
CA THR A 24 -28.04 -35.43 -5.78
C THR A 24 -29.16 -36.02 -6.61
N SER A 25 -28.87 -36.71 -7.72
CA SER A 25 -29.61 -37.89 -8.18
C SER A 25 -28.85 -38.67 -9.27
N ARG A 26 -28.92 -40.01 -9.18
CA ARG A 26 -28.17 -41.05 -9.92
C ARG A 26 -29.13 -41.78 -10.92
N PRO A 27 -28.71 -42.81 -11.68
CA PRO A 27 -28.19 -42.77 -13.05
C PRO A 27 -29.09 -43.51 -14.08
N THR A 28 -28.89 -43.25 -15.38
CA THR A 28 -29.34 -44.18 -16.44
C THR A 28 -28.18 -44.45 -17.42
N LEU A 29 -27.85 -45.72 -17.56
CA LEU A 29 -26.84 -46.29 -18.45
C LEU A 29 -27.35 -46.35 -19.90
N ILE A 30 -26.60 -45.82 -20.87
CA ILE A 30 -26.56 -46.32 -22.25
C ILE A 30 -25.11 -46.25 -22.77
N ALA A 31 -24.71 -47.29 -23.48
CA ALA A 31 -23.35 -47.69 -23.80
C ALA A 31 -22.72 -47.02 -25.04
N ALA A 32 -21.38 -46.95 -24.99
CA ALA A 32 -20.36 -47.08 -26.04
C ALA A 32 -20.38 -46.13 -27.27
N SER A 33 -19.33 -45.30 -27.36
CA SER A 33 -18.41 -45.30 -28.51
C SER A 33 -17.12 -44.56 -28.13
N GLY A 34 -15.98 -45.14 -28.49
CA GLY A 34 -14.66 -44.72 -28.00
C GLY A 34 -14.14 -43.44 -28.63
N ASN A 35 -13.49 -42.62 -27.80
CA ASN A 35 -12.50 -41.64 -28.22
C ASN A 35 -11.38 -41.63 -27.17
N LYS A 36 -10.16 -42.02 -27.57
CA LYS A 36 -8.95 -41.81 -26.77
C LYS A 36 -8.54 -40.36 -26.92
N GLU A 37 -9.19 -39.48 -26.16
CA GLU A 37 -8.83 -38.08 -26.11
C GLU A 37 -7.75 -37.89 -25.04
N ALA A 38 -6.55 -37.53 -25.49
CA ALA A 38 -5.40 -37.29 -24.64
C ALA A 38 -5.75 -36.23 -23.57
N ILE A 39 -5.65 -36.63 -22.31
CA ILE A 39 -5.81 -35.75 -21.15
C ILE A 39 -4.71 -34.68 -21.24
N ARG A 40 -5.05 -33.49 -21.74
CA ARG A 40 -4.20 -32.30 -21.60
C ARG A 40 -4.10 -31.99 -20.11
N PRO A 41 -2.90 -31.79 -19.54
CA PRO A 41 -2.77 -31.30 -18.19
C PRO A 41 -3.56 -30.01 -18.06
N SER A 42 -4.48 -29.98 -17.10
CA SER A 42 -5.25 -28.79 -16.74
C SER A 42 -4.27 -27.67 -16.37
N GLN A 43 -4.00 -26.79 -17.33
CA GLN A 43 -3.36 -25.52 -17.07
C GLN A 43 -4.34 -24.73 -16.20
N LYS A 44 -4.17 -24.78 -14.88
CA LYS A 44 -4.78 -23.82 -13.97
C LYS A 44 -4.30 -22.44 -14.41
N SER A 45 -5.12 -21.74 -15.20
CA SER A 45 -4.86 -20.35 -15.53
C SER A 45 -4.88 -19.58 -14.21
N SER A 46 -3.71 -19.13 -13.77
CA SER A 46 -3.65 -18.17 -12.66
C SER A 46 -4.37 -16.93 -13.17
N ARG A 47 -5.64 -16.74 -12.77
CA ARG A 47 -6.38 -15.54 -13.14
C ARG A 47 -5.61 -14.36 -12.57
N LYS A 48 -5.02 -13.56 -13.45
CA LYS A 48 -4.31 -12.35 -13.06
C LYS A 48 -5.39 -11.34 -12.65
N PHE A 49 -5.61 -11.19 -11.35
CA PHE A 49 -6.58 -10.24 -10.82
C PHE A 49 -6.05 -8.82 -11.06
N ASP A 50 -6.88 -7.97 -11.67
CA ASP A 50 -6.58 -6.54 -11.81
C ASP A 50 -6.97 -5.80 -10.52
N TYR A 51 -5.95 -5.32 -9.80
CA TYR A 51 -6.12 -4.55 -8.59
C TYR A 51 -6.12 -3.04 -8.85
N SER A 52 -5.89 -2.60 -10.09
CA SER A 52 -5.76 -1.18 -10.45
C SER A 52 -6.92 -0.32 -9.92
N SER A 53 -8.14 -0.85 -9.92
CA SER A 53 -9.35 -0.18 -9.41
C SER A 53 -9.27 0.24 -7.95
N ARG A 54 -8.35 -0.34 -7.16
CA ARG A 54 -8.18 -0.01 -5.74
C ARG A 54 -7.44 1.32 -5.51
N LEU A 55 -6.60 1.74 -6.45
CA LEU A 55 -5.81 2.96 -6.30
C LEU A 55 -6.65 4.23 -6.44
N PRO A 56 -6.30 5.31 -5.71
CA PRO A 56 -6.75 6.65 -6.03
C PRO A 56 -6.38 7.04 -7.46
N MET A 57 -7.21 7.87 -8.10
CA MET A 57 -6.99 8.30 -9.49
C MET A 57 -5.62 8.96 -9.68
N GLY A 58 -5.24 9.91 -8.81
CA GLY A 58 -3.94 10.59 -8.92
C GLY A 58 -2.72 9.68 -8.68
N TRP A 59 -2.89 8.51 -8.04
CA TRP A 59 -1.82 7.51 -7.96
C TRP A 59 -1.63 6.80 -9.29
N LYS A 60 -2.71 6.50 -10.03
CA LYS A 60 -2.62 5.90 -11.37
C LYS A 60 -1.91 6.80 -12.37
N GLU A 61 -2.01 8.11 -12.20
CA GLU A 61 -1.36 9.12 -13.05
C GLU A 61 0.13 9.29 -12.74
N THR A 62 0.57 8.93 -11.53
CA THR A 62 1.94 9.19 -11.05
C THR A 62 2.81 7.94 -10.91
N LEU A 63 2.20 6.77 -10.82
CA LEU A 63 2.89 5.48 -10.80
C LEU A 63 3.18 4.98 -12.23
N ALA A 64 4.27 4.23 -12.38
CA ALA A 64 4.53 3.50 -13.61
C ALA A 64 3.51 2.36 -13.76
N SER A 65 3.11 2.06 -15.00
CA SER A 65 2.09 1.04 -15.29
C SER A 65 2.41 -0.34 -14.71
N ASN A 66 3.70 -0.70 -14.67
CA ASN A 66 4.17 -1.98 -14.14
C ASN A 66 4.08 -2.08 -12.62
N ASP A 67 3.97 -0.94 -11.93
CA ASP A 67 3.90 -0.87 -10.47
C ASP A 67 2.48 -0.74 -9.93
N ILE A 68 1.54 -0.29 -10.76
CA ILE A 68 0.13 -0.09 -10.38
C ILE A 68 -0.44 -1.33 -9.70
N ASN A 69 -0.30 -2.50 -10.31
CA ASN A 69 -1.02 -3.69 -9.86
C ASN A 69 -0.49 -4.23 -8.52
N TRP A 70 0.83 -4.34 -8.36
CA TRP A 70 1.38 -4.87 -7.11
C TRP A 70 1.22 -3.88 -5.95
N ILE A 71 1.33 -2.57 -6.19
CA ILE A 71 1.07 -1.55 -5.16
C ILE A 71 -0.40 -1.62 -4.74
N ALA A 72 -1.32 -1.66 -5.72
CA ALA A 72 -2.75 -1.72 -5.44
C ALA A 72 -3.14 -2.99 -4.66
N HIS A 73 -2.52 -4.12 -5.00
CA HIS A 73 -2.73 -5.38 -4.32
C HIS A 73 -2.22 -5.35 -2.87
N SER A 74 -0.99 -4.85 -2.68
CA SER A 74 -0.28 -4.96 -1.41
C SER A 74 -0.72 -3.92 -0.39
N LEU A 75 -0.99 -2.70 -0.85
CA LEU A 75 -1.22 -1.55 0.02
C LEU A 75 -2.72 -1.27 0.27
N PHE A 76 -3.60 -1.66 -0.64
CA PHE A 76 -5.04 -1.36 -0.56
C PHE A 76 -5.89 -2.63 -0.38
N ALA A 77 -6.68 -2.66 0.70
CA ALA A 77 -7.66 -3.70 0.93
C ALA A 77 -8.83 -3.60 -0.07
N THR A 78 -9.33 -2.38 -0.28
CA THR A 78 -10.39 -2.04 -1.24
C THR A 78 -10.12 -0.65 -1.83
N LYS A 79 -11.01 -0.14 -2.68
CA LYS A 79 -10.87 1.17 -3.33
C LYS A 79 -10.62 2.29 -2.34
N GLY A 80 -9.42 2.87 -2.37
CA GLY A 80 -8.99 3.97 -1.51
C GLY A 80 -8.77 3.60 -0.03
N VAL A 81 -9.00 2.35 0.36
CA VAL A 81 -8.85 1.89 1.74
C VAL A 81 -7.55 1.13 1.89
N LEU A 82 -6.64 1.70 2.66
CA LEU A 82 -5.36 1.08 3.00
C LEU A 82 -5.54 -0.15 3.88
N VAL A 83 -4.60 -1.10 3.78
CA VAL A 83 -4.52 -2.23 4.71
C VAL A 83 -4.22 -1.77 6.14
N CYS A 84 -4.61 -2.59 7.12
CA CYS A 84 -4.54 -2.21 8.54
C CYS A 84 -3.12 -2.20 9.09
N LYS A 85 -2.31 -3.18 8.68
CA LYS A 85 -0.91 -3.30 9.08
C LYS A 85 -0.05 -2.55 8.07
N LEU A 86 0.12 -1.26 8.31
CA LEU A 86 0.96 -0.41 7.48
C LEU A 86 2.43 -0.65 7.79
N LYS A 87 3.25 -0.65 6.74
CA LYS A 87 4.72 -0.67 6.79
C LYS A 87 5.24 0.58 6.12
N THR A 88 6.44 1.01 6.50
CA THR A 88 7.08 2.16 5.88
C THR A 88 7.58 1.80 4.49
N TRP A 89 8.23 0.64 4.33
CA TRP A 89 8.70 0.14 3.04
C TRP A 89 7.80 -0.97 2.51
N TRP A 90 7.47 -0.87 1.23
CA TRP A 90 6.75 -1.86 0.43
C TRP A 90 7.60 -2.24 -0.77
N PHE A 91 7.70 -3.55 -1.02
CA PHE A 91 8.57 -4.10 -2.04
C PHE A 91 7.74 -4.73 -3.15
N PRO A 92 8.22 -4.65 -4.41
CA PRO A 92 7.61 -5.40 -5.49
C PRO A 92 7.68 -6.91 -5.22
N PRO A 93 6.81 -7.71 -5.86
CA PRO A 93 6.88 -9.16 -5.78
C PRO A 93 8.24 -9.65 -6.31
N GLU A 94 8.68 -10.80 -5.81
CA GLU A 94 9.90 -11.43 -6.33
C GLU A 94 9.77 -11.67 -7.83
N ILE A 95 10.84 -11.37 -8.56
CA ILE A 95 10.88 -11.63 -10.00
C ILE A 95 10.95 -13.15 -10.15
N PRO A 96 10.02 -13.75 -10.92
CA PRO A 96 10.03 -15.19 -11.11
C PRO A 96 11.39 -15.59 -11.70
N GLY A 97 12.12 -16.43 -10.96
CA GLY A 97 13.43 -16.92 -11.37
C GLY A 97 13.33 -17.80 -12.62
N PRO A 98 14.46 -18.23 -13.18
CA PRO A 98 14.50 -19.09 -14.38
C PRO A 98 13.82 -20.47 -14.20
N GLN A 99 13.32 -20.78 -12.99
CA GLN A 99 12.63 -22.01 -12.63
C GLN A 99 11.10 -21.94 -12.83
N GLU A 100 10.55 -20.76 -13.16
CA GLU A 100 9.13 -20.64 -13.50
C GLU A 100 8.93 -20.74 -15.02
N ASN A 101 7.82 -21.36 -15.44
CA ASN A 101 7.39 -21.45 -16.85
C ASN A 101 7.01 -20.09 -17.48
N LYS A 102 7.54 -18.98 -16.95
CA LYS A 102 7.23 -17.62 -17.33
C LYS A 102 8.52 -16.83 -17.53
N ILE A 103 8.77 -16.43 -18.77
CA ILE A 103 9.89 -15.56 -19.12
C ILE A 103 9.60 -14.16 -18.55
N PRO A 104 10.47 -13.61 -17.67
CA PRO A 104 10.28 -12.27 -17.13
C PRO A 104 10.43 -11.22 -18.24
N LEU A 105 9.59 -10.19 -18.20
CA LEU A 105 9.73 -9.04 -19.08
C LEU A 105 10.81 -8.10 -18.52
N VAL A 106 11.46 -7.33 -19.39
CA VAL A 106 12.43 -6.30 -18.98
C VAL A 106 11.82 -5.38 -17.91
N SER A 107 10.56 -5.01 -18.08
CA SER A 107 9.77 -4.23 -17.12
C SER A 107 9.69 -4.81 -15.72
N ASP A 108 9.73 -6.13 -15.58
CA ASP A 108 9.61 -6.82 -14.29
C ASP A 108 10.85 -6.54 -13.41
N TYR A 109 12.00 -6.20 -14.02
CA TYR A 109 13.24 -5.83 -13.33
C TYR A 109 13.29 -4.37 -12.86
N PHE A 110 12.39 -3.51 -13.37
CA PHE A 110 12.39 -2.07 -13.08
C PHE A 110 11.25 -1.64 -12.15
N GLN A 111 10.62 -2.60 -11.46
CA GLN A 111 9.63 -2.30 -10.44
C GLN A 111 10.28 -1.60 -9.24
N ARG A 112 9.63 -0.57 -8.72
CA ARG A 112 10.23 0.31 -7.70
C ARG A 112 9.61 0.11 -6.34
N ARG A 113 10.41 0.04 -5.28
CA ARG A 113 9.87 0.05 -3.89
C ARG A 113 9.08 1.33 -3.60
N LEU A 114 8.12 1.24 -2.68
CA LEU A 114 7.34 2.37 -2.19
C LEU A 114 7.62 2.64 -0.71
N PHE A 115 7.97 3.88 -0.41
CA PHE A 115 8.06 4.46 0.92
C PHE A 115 6.73 5.14 1.27
N LEU A 116 6.07 4.65 2.30
CA LEU A 116 4.82 5.21 2.82
C LEU A 116 5.10 5.96 4.13
N TRP A 117 4.98 7.28 4.08
CA TRP A 117 5.13 8.19 5.22
C TRP A 117 3.76 8.60 5.78
N MET A 118 3.21 7.80 6.69
CA MET A 118 1.95 8.12 7.38
C MET A 118 2.12 8.06 8.91
N PRO A 119 3.03 8.86 9.49
CA PRO A 119 3.38 8.80 10.91
C PRO A 119 2.19 8.94 11.86
N ARG A 120 1.20 9.78 11.55
CA ARG A 120 -0.01 9.91 12.36
C ARG A 120 -0.87 8.66 12.30
N LYS A 121 -1.01 8.04 11.12
CA LYS A 121 -1.77 6.78 10.96
C LYS A 121 -1.03 5.56 11.50
N MET A 122 0.30 5.53 11.44
CA MET A 122 1.14 4.38 11.80
C MET A 122 1.56 4.39 13.27
N TRP A 123 1.86 5.57 13.82
CA TRP A 123 2.46 5.74 15.15
C TRP A 123 1.75 6.78 16.02
N ALA A 124 0.58 7.27 15.59
CA ALA A 124 -0.17 8.31 16.31
C ALA A 124 0.65 9.59 16.58
N SER A 125 1.65 9.89 15.75
CA SER A 125 2.50 11.08 15.92
C SER A 125 1.67 12.37 15.87
N GLU A 126 1.93 13.26 16.82
CA GLU A 126 1.29 14.57 16.87
C GLU A 126 2.03 15.61 16.03
N PHE A 127 1.28 16.36 15.24
CA PHE A 127 1.81 17.48 14.46
C PHE A 127 1.16 18.77 14.94
N LYS A 128 1.93 19.85 15.02
CA LYS A 128 1.43 21.18 15.39
C LYS A 128 1.38 22.09 14.16
N CYS A 129 0.33 22.89 14.04
CA CYS A 129 0.16 23.82 12.93
C CYS A 129 1.23 24.93 12.97
N PRO A 130 2.04 25.13 11.91
CA PRO A 130 3.09 26.16 11.90
C PRO A 130 2.54 27.58 11.68
N TYR A 131 1.28 27.70 11.27
CA TYR A 131 0.66 28.97 10.90
C TYR A 131 -0.24 29.58 11.99
N CYS A 132 -0.67 28.78 12.97
CA CYS A 132 -1.54 29.30 14.01
C CYS A 132 -0.70 29.93 15.13
N PRO A 133 -1.08 31.12 15.63
CA PRO A 133 -0.39 31.75 16.75
C PRO A 133 -0.52 30.94 18.05
N ILE A 134 -1.64 30.23 18.19
CA ILE A 134 -1.85 29.23 19.23
C ILE A 134 -1.49 27.85 18.66
N VAL A 135 -0.77 27.05 19.45
CA VAL A 135 -0.38 25.69 19.09
C VAL A 135 -1.63 24.81 18.92
N HIS A 136 -2.03 24.58 17.67
CA HIS A 136 -3.12 23.68 17.31
C HIS A 136 -2.59 22.36 16.76
N SER A 137 -3.06 21.24 17.30
CA SER A 137 -2.74 19.91 16.75
C SER A 137 -3.42 19.70 15.40
N LEU A 138 -2.69 19.13 14.44
CA LEU A 138 -3.22 18.75 13.15
C LEU A 138 -3.92 17.39 13.21
N THR A 139 -4.96 17.27 12.40
CA THR A 139 -5.72 16.03 12.22
C THR A 139 -5.40 15.37 10.89
N LEU A 140 -5.57 14.05 10.83
CA LEU A 140 -5.44 13.28 9.59
C LEU A 140 -6.60 13.66 8.67
N LYS A 141 -6.28 14.13 7.47
CA LYS A 141 -7.24 14.43 6.42
C LYS A 141 -7.41 13.25 5.45
N GLY A 142 -6.33 12.51 5.19
CA GLY A 142 -6.37 11.34 4.31
C GLY A 142 -5.03 11.05 3.64
N LEU A 143 -5.05 10.21 2.61
CA LEU A 143 -3.87 9.90 1.80
C LEU A 143 -3.60 11.04 0.80
N TYR A 144 -2.33 11.42 0.63
CA TYR A 144 -1.91 12.34 -0.41
C TYR A 144 -2.22 11.73 -1.79
N ASN A 145 -2.82 12.51 -2.67
CA ASN A 145 -3.42 11.99 -3.91
C ASN A 145 -2.41 11.69 -5.02
N ARG A 146 -1.13 11.99 -4.82
CA ARG A 146 -0.05 11.73 -5.77
C ARG A 146 1.06 10.93 -5.10
N VAL A 147 1.86 10.26 -5.92
CA VAL A 147 3.09 9.61 -5.48
C VAL A 147 4.26 10.33 -6.13
N TRP A 148 5.31 10.58 -5.36
CA TRP A 148 6.50 11.27 -5.87
C TRP A 148 7.55 10.21 -6.24
N SER A 149 8.26 10.39 -7.34
CA SER A 149 9.47 9.61 -7.60
C SER A 149 10.63 10.29 -6.88
N ALA A 150 11.23 9.60 -5.93
CA ALA A 150 12.43 10.01 -5.23
C ALA A 150 13.62 9.18 -5.71
N ILE A 151 14.81 9.79 -5.70
CA ILE A 151 16.06 9.14 -6.08
C ILE A 151 16.94 9.10 -4.83
N ASP A 152 17.50 7.93 -4.56
CA ASP A 152 18.53 7.68 -3.56
C ASP A 152 19.85 7.35 -4.28
N LEU A 153 20.99 7.33 -3.57
CA LEU A 153 22.29 6.92 -4.12
C LEU A 153 22.25 5.54 -4.79
N LYS A 154 21.41 4.65 -4.26
CA LYS A 154 21.33 3.26 -4.71
C LYS A 154 20.22 3.01 -5.72
N ASN A 155 19.07 3.69 -5.59
CA ASN A 155 17.83 3.31 -6.30
C ASN A 155 16.83 4.47 -6.42
N CYS A 156 15.93 4.38 -7.41
CA CYS A 156 14.72 5.21 -7.48
C CYS A 156 13.55 4.53 -6.75
N TYR A 157 12.79 5.28 -5.95
CA TYR A 157 11.65 4.76 -5.20
C TYR A 157 10.46 5.73 -5.22
N TYR A 158 9.29 5.22 -4.84
CA TYR A 158 8.08 6.02 -4.71
C TYR A 158 7.92 6.55 -3.29
N LEU A 159 7.60 7.84 -3.13
CA LEU A 159 7.25 8.46 -1.85
C LEU A 159 5.76 8.80 -1.83
N ALA A 160 5.04 8.16 -0.91
CA ALA A 160 3.64 8.40 -0.60
C ALA A 160 3.50 8.94 0.81
N THR A 161 2.50 9.79 1.07
CA THR A 161 2.37 10.45 2.37
C THR A 161 0.92 10.68 2.76
N GLU A 162 0.65 11.06 4.01
CA GLU A 162 -0.67 11.54 4.44
C GLU A 162 -0.82 13.07 4.36
N TYR A 163 -2.05 13.52 4.11
CA TYR A 163 -2.49 14.89 4.34
C TYR A 163 -2.87 15.09 5.79
N LEU A 164 -2.39 16.19 6.36
CA LEU A 164 -2.78 16.71 7.65
C LEU A 164 -3.60 18.00 7.46
N GLN A 165 -4.52 18.28 8.39
CA GLN A 165 -5.35 19.48 8.35
C GLN A 165 -5.39 20.16 9.71
N CYS A 166 -5.37 21.50 9.70
CA CYS A 166 -5.64 22.30 10.89
C CYS A 166 -7.14 22.62 10.97
N SER A 167 -7.76 22.37 12.12
CA SER A 167 -9.18 22.71 12.34
C SER A 167 -9.43 24.22 12.47
N SER A 168 -8.42 24.97 12.94
CA SER A 168 -8.46 26.43 13.13
C SER A 168 -8.30 27.17 11.79
N CYS A 169 -7.11 27.17 11.20
CA CYS A 169 -6.84 27.93 9.97
C CYS A 169 -7.28 27.22 8.68
N LYS A 170 -7.83 26.00 8.76
CA LYS A 170 -8.23 25.16 7.61
C LYS A 170 -7.08 24.78 6.65
N GLY A 171 -5.84 25.11 7.01
CA GLY A 171 -4.64 24.74 6.24
C GLY A 171 -4.50 23.22 6.08
N THR A 172 -4.00 22.80 4.93
CA THR A 172 -3.69 21.40 4.62
C THR A 172 -2.18 21.26 4.37
N PHE A 173 -1.56 20.25 4.96
CA PHE A 173 -0.12 20.06 4.98
C PHE A 173 0.23 18.60 4.66
N LEU A 174 1.46 18.35 4.22
CA LEU A 174 1.98 17.00 4.06
C LEU A 174 2.72 16.58 5.32
N SER A 175 2.63 15.33 5.76
CA SER A 175 3.29 14.91 7.01
C SER A 175 4.83 14.95 6.99
N TYR A 176 5.46 15.15 5.84
CA TYR A 176 6.91 15.40 5.73
C TYR A 176 7.27 16.88 5.58
N ASP A 177 6.30 17.79 5.70
CA ASP A 177 6.51 19.22 5.51
C ASP A 177 7.56 19.79 6.48
N TYR A 178 8.58 20.44 5.93
CA TYR A 178 9.74 20.95 6.67
C TYR A 178 9.39 21.97 7.75
N ARG A 179 8.22 22.61 7.65
CA ARG A 179 7.79 23.63 8.62
C ARG A 179 7.42 23.02 9.98
N PHE A 180 7.27 21.69 10.08
CA PHE A 180 6.96 21.06 11.35
C PHE A 180 8.22 20.92 12.22
N PRO A 181 8.18 21.35 13.50
CA PRO A 181 9.27 21.11 14.44
C PRO A 181 9.49 19.59 14.58
N GLY A 182 10.72 19.11 14.38
CA GLY A 182 11.02 17.68 14.37
C GLY A 182 10.72 16.97 13.05
N SER A 183 10.16 17.66 12.06
CA SER A 183 10.35 17.21 10.67
C SER A 183 11.82 17.41 10.36
N THR A 184 12.54 16.31 10.22
CA THR A 184 13.94 16.29 9.78
C THR A 184 14.12 16.80 8.34
N ALA A 185 13.06 17.31 7.72
CA ALA A 185 13.02 17.87 6.38
C ALA A 185 13.70 19.25 6.26
N HIS A 186 14.10 19.89 7.36
CA HIS A 186 14.81 21.17 7.30
C HIS A 186 16.30 21.07 6.99
N LEU A 187 16.89 19.86 6.92
CA LEU A 187 18.33 19.74 6.70
C LEU A 187 18.76 18.91 5.49
N LEU A 188 17.95 18.05 4.88
CA LEU A 188 18.53 17.01 4.03
C LEU A 188 17.60 16.67 2.86
N ASP A 189 18.21 16.60 1.67
CA ASP A 189 17.69 15.88 0.51
C ASP A 189 16.92 14.63 0.96
N VAL A 190 15.89 14.26 0.21
CA VAL A 190 15.12 12.99 0.29
C VAL A 190 15.95 11.73 0.58
N HIS A 191 17.27 11.79 0.41
CA HIS A 191 18.31 10.88 0.87
C HIS A 191 18.29 10.52 2.38
N TRP A 192 17.86 11.39 3.30
CA TRP A 192 17.96 11.07 4.75
C TRP A 192 16.79 10.30 5.35
N ILE A 193 15.60 10.40 4.75
CA ILE A 193 14.43 9.63 5.18
C ILE A 193 14.67 8.13 4.94
N SER A 194 15.47 7.74 3.93
CA SER A 194 15.77 6.34 3.64
C SER A 194 16.86 5.73 4.53
N GLU A 195 17.97 6.43 4.77
CA GLU A 195 19.16 5.85 5.41
C GLU A 195 19.12 5.89 6.96
N HIS A 196 18.47 6.89 7.60
CA HIS A 196 18.52 7.02 9.07
C HIS A 196 17.30 6.53 9.84
N LEU A 197 16.17 6.24 9.18
CA LEU A 197 15.08 5.49 9.84
C LEU A 197 15.47 4.03 10.15
N ILE A 198 16.52 3.50 9.50
CA ILE A 198 17.14 2.22 9.86
C ILE A 198 17.97 2.36 11.15
N SER A 199 18.62 3.51 11.37
CA SER A 199 19.46 3.72 12.56
C SER A 199 18.63 4.06 13.82
N VAL A 200 17.52 4.78 13.68
CA VAL A 200 16.65 5.09 14.84
C VAL A 200 15.86 3.86 15.30
N HIS A 201 15.52 2.90 14.42
CA HIS A 201 14.94 1.63 14.88
C HIS A 201 15.93 0.77 15.67
N VAL A 202 17.23 0.79 15.33
CA VAL A 202 18.25 0.10 16.14
C VAL A 202 18.42 0.76 17.51
N ALA A 203 18.16 2.06 17.64
CA ALA A 203 18.22 2.76 18.92
C ALA A 203 16.96 2.62 19.80
N MET A 204 15.80 2.28 19.23
CA MET A 204 14.55 2.06 19.99
C MET A 204 14.31 0.60 20.39
N ASP A 205 15.10 -0.34 19.87
CA ASP A 205 15.11 -1.75 20.30
C ASP A 205 16.17 -2.04 21.39
N VAL A 206 16.83 -0.99 21.93
CA VAL A 206 17.76 -1.09 23.07
C VAL A 206 17.40 -0.05 24.15
N ILE A 207 16.16 -0.07 24.65
CA ILE A 207 15.79 0.37 26.01
C ILE A 207 14.64 -0.51 26.51
#